data_AF-A0A958UQ74-F1
#
_entry.id   AF-A0A958UQ74-F1
#
_cell.length_a   1.000
_cell.length_b   1.000
_cell.length_c   1.000
_cell.angle_alpha   90.00
_cell.angle_beta   90.00
_cell.angle_gamma   90.00
#
_symmetry.space_group_name_H-M   'P 1'
#
loop_
_entity.id
_entity.type
_entity.pdbx_description
1 polymer ?
#
loop_
_entity_poly.entity_id
_entity_poly.type
_entity_poly.pdbx_seq_one_letter_code
_entity_poly.pdbx_strand_id
1 'polypeptide(L)'
;HLNDFSVELLLTRLFTINPTAFRYIWYHPQTGLWCGATPETLVQVEKNSFKTMALAGTQSFTGNTSVAWGPKELDEQQLVTDAITNSLQRVTSVLKVSNPYTHRAGSLLHLRTDIAGILKNGKATLTTIAAALHPTPAVCGTPQKFAKEFIYENEGYDREFYTGFLGPIQENGATASLMVNLRCMKIENNTARIFVGGGITIGSQPSDEWQETQNKMQTMLQVLRPML
;
A
#
# COMPACT_ATOMS: atom_id res chain seq x y z
N HIS A 1 11.95 -12.12 17.51
CA HIS A 1 13.35 -12.57 17.33
C HIS A 1 13.33 -13.71 16.33
N LEU A 2 14.33 -13.83 15.48
CA LEU A 2 14.49 -14.91 14.50
C LEU A 2 15.56 -15.86 15.04
N ASN A 3 15.22 -17.13 15.23
CA ASN A 3 16.14 -18.11 15.81
C ASN A 3 17.02 -18.77 14.73
N ASP A 4 16.44 -19.03 13.56
CA ASP A 4 17.10 -19.71 12.43
C ASP A 4 16.93 -18.89 11.14
N PHE A 5 17.44 -17.65 11.13
CA PHE A 5 17.29 -16.79 9.95
C PHE A 5 18.06 -17.35 8.74
N SER A 6 17.33 -17.60 7.65
CA SER A 6 17.88 -17.99 6.36
C SER A 6 17.31 -17.11 5.26
N VAL A 7 18.20 -16.40 4.55
CA VAL A 7 17.82 -15.56 3.40
C VAL A 7 17.19 -16.41 2.30
N GLU A 8 17.70 -17.63 2.06
CA GLU A 8 17.14 -18.55 1.08
C GLU A 8 15.70 -18.95 1.43
N LEU A 9 15.47 -19.31 2.70
CA LEU A 9 14.13 -19.66 3.17
C LEU A 9 13.18 -18.46 3.11
N LEU A 10 13.66 -17.28 3.50
CA LEU A 10 12.93 -16.02 3.38
C LEU A 10 12.49 -15.78 1.92
N LEU A 11 13.42 -15.87 0.97
CA LEU A 11 13.14 -15.66 -0.46
C LEU A 11 12.08 -16.63 -0.97
N THR A 12 12.28 -17.93 -0.73
CA THR A 12 11.34 -18.98 -1.17
C THR A 12 9.94 -18.73 -0.64
N ARG A 13 9.81 -18.40 0.65
CA ARG A 13 8.50 -18.13 1.27
C ARG A 13 7.89 -16.83 0.78
N LEU A 14 8.67 -15.75 0.69
CA LEU A 14 8.16 -14.45 0.24
C LEU A 14 7.66 -14.48 -1.20
N PHE A 15 8.36 -15.17 -2.10
CA PHE A 15 7.98 -15.26 -3.51
C PHE A 15 6.97 -16.37 -3.82
N THR A 16 6.53 -17.13 -2.81
CA THR A 16 5.42 -18.09 -2.94
C THR A 16 4.11 -17.58 -2.34
N ILE A 17 4.15 -16.63 -1.40
CA ILE A 17 2.93 -15.99 -0.90
C ILE A 17 2.28 -15.07 -1.95
N ASN A 18 0.96 -14.93 -1.86
CA ASN A 18 0.12 -13.95 -2.57
C ASN A 18 0.62 -13.59 -3.99
N PRO A 19 0.44 -14.47 -4.99
CA PRO A 19 1.00 -14.27 -6.34
C PRO A 19 0.56 -12.99 -7.06
N THR A 20 -0.56 -12.39 -6.64
CA THR A 20 -1.09 -11.14 -7.19
C THR A 20 -0.46 -9.88 -6.58
N ALA A 21 0.30 -10.00 -5.48
CA ALA A 21 0.99 -8.88 -4.85
C ALA A 21 2.33 -8.59 -5.54
N PHE A 22 2.74 -7.32 -5.51
CA PHE A 22 4.12 -6.96 -5.84
C PHE A 22 5.03 -7.38 -4.70
N ARG A 23 5.94 -8.31 -4.99
CA ARG A 23 6.85 -8.92 -4.02
C ARG A 23 8.26 -8.44 -4.30
N TYR A 24 8.95 -8.04 -3.24
CA TYR A 24 10.26 -7.45 -3.37
C TYR A 24 11.13 -7.75 -2.16
N ILE A 25 12.43 -7.65 -2.38
CA ILE A 25 13.45 -7.64 -1.35
C ILE A 25 14.56 -6.68 -1.80
N TRP A 26 15.13 -5.92 -0.88
CA TRP A 26 16.35 -5.17 -1.11
C TRP A 26 17.23 -5.18 0.13
N TYR A 27 18.53 -5.05 -0.07
CA TYR A 27 19.50 -4.84 1.00
C TYR A 27 20.36 -3.63 0.66
N HIS A 28 20.61 -2.80 1.66
CA HIS A 28 21.62 -1.76 1.58
C HIS A 28 22.33 -1.62 2.94
N PRO A 29 23.66 -1.43 2.99
CA PRO A 29 24.40 -1.36 4.26
C PRO A 29 23.89 -0.30 5.24
N GLN A 30 23.30 0.79 4.74
CA GLN A 30 22.78 1.89 5.58
C GLN A 30 21.31 1.71 6.00
N THR A 31 20.53 0.90 5.29
CA THR A 31 19.08 0.81 5.51
C THR A 31 18.58 -0.61 5.87
N GLY A 32 19.49 -1.58 5.88
CA GLY A 32 19.21 -2.96 6.25
C GLY A 32 18.51 -3.76 5.14
N LEU A 33 17.99 -4.93 5.52
CA LEU A 33 17.20 -5.79 4.64
C LEU A 33 15.73 -5.43 4.77
N TRP A 34 15.10 -5.08 3.65
CA TRP A 34 13.66 -4.83 3.58
C TRP A 34 13.02 -5.77 2.59
N CYS A 35 11.82 -6.23 2.91
CA CYS A 35 11.03 -7.04 2.01
C CYS A 35 9.54 -6.88 2.29
N GLY A 36 8.72 -7.21 1.31
CA GLY A 36 7.27 -7.09 1.44
C GLY A 36 6.51 -7.69 0.27
N ALA A 37 5.19 -7.75 0.45
CA ALA A 37 4.23 -8.23 -0.54
C ALA A 37 3.03 -7.29 -0.58
N THR A 38 3.17 -6.18 -1.31
CA THR A 38 2.19 -5.09 -1.33
C THR A 38 1.13 -5.30 -2.40
N PRO A 39 -0.17 -5.09 -2.09
CA PRO A 39 -1.25 -5.16 -3.06
C PRO A 39 -1.53 -3.82 -3.76
N GLU A 40 -0.94 -2.71 -3.28
CA GLU A 40 -1.37 -1.36 -3.64
C GLU A 40 -0.40 -0.69 -4.62
N THR A 41 -0.91 -0.42 -5.83
CA THR A 41 -0.18 0.36 -6.84
C THR A 41 -0.34 1.84 -6.53
N LEU A 42 0.77 2.53 -6.29
CA LEU A 42 0.77 3.99 -6.24
C LEU A 42 0.52 4.54 -7.64
N VAL A 43 1.33 4.15 -8.62
CA VAL A 43 1.15 4.54 -10.02
C VAL A 43 1.89 3.62 -10.97
N GLN A 44 1.26 3.23 -12.06
CA GLN A 44 1.88 2.66 -13.25
C GLN A 44 1.85 3.69 -14.36
N VAL A 45 2.99 3.95 -14.98
CA VAL A 45 3.14 4.88 -16.10
C VAL A 45 3.64 4.10 -17.31
N GLU A 46 3.01 4.35 -18.45
CA GLU A 46 3.47 3.91 -19.77
C GLU A 46 3.34 5.09 -20.73
N LYS A 47 4.48 5.67 -21.08
CA LYS A 47 4.64 6.92 -21.82
C LYS A 47 3.86 8.07 -21.18
N ASN A 48 2.73 8.46 -21.76
CA ASN A 48 1.86 9.52 -21.27
C ASN A 48 0.59 9.00 -20.59
N SER A 49 0.37 7.69 -20.58
CA SER A 49 -0.75 7.07 -19.89
C SER A 49 -0.35 6.62 -18.50
N PHE A 50 -1.30 6.62 -17.58
CA PHE A 50 -1.09 6.09 -16.25
C PHE A 50 -2.29 5.32 -15.72
N LYS A 51 -2.03 4.45 -14.74
CA LYS A 51 -3.02 3.76 -13.92
C LYS A 51 -2.63 3.89 -12.45
N THR A 52 -3.61 4.00 -11.58
CA THR A 52 -3.49 3.95 -10.13
C THR A 52 -4.77 3.31 -9.56
N MET A 53 -4.82 3.12 -8.25
CA MET A 53 -5.99 2.60 -7.57
C MET A 53 -6.22 3.37 -6.27
N ALA A 54 -7.49 3.50 -5.89
CA ALA A 54 -7.88 3.72 -4.51
C ALA A 54 -8.17 2.36 -3.88
N LEU A 55 -7.48 2.00 -2.81
CA LEU A 55 -7.64 0.72 -2.11
C LEU A 55 -7.86 0.97 -0.62
N ALA A 56 -9.11 0.93 -0.17
CA ALA A 56 -9.50 1.12 1.22
C ALA A 56 -10.70 0.23 1.57
N GLY A 57 -11.08 0.19 2.85
CA GLY A 57 -12.00 -0.83 3.36
C GLY A 57 -11.33 -2.21 3.40
N THR A 58 -11.48 -2.93 4.50
CA THR A 58 -10.90 -4.27 4.66
C THR A 58 -11.93 -5.21 5.26
N GLN A 59 -12.04 -6.41 4.70
CA GLN A 59 -12.75 -7.53 5.32
C GLN A 59 -11.92 -8.81 5.20
N SER A 60 -12.12 -9.74 6.12
CA SER A 60 -11.50 -11.08 6.02
C SER A 60 -12.12 -11.88 4.89
N PHE A 61 -11.28 -12.57 4.10
CA PHE A 61 -11.78 -13.47 3.07
C PHE A 61 -12.24 -14.80 3.69
N THR A 62 -13.53 -15.13 3.53
CA THR A 62 -14.16 -16.35 4.07
C THR A 62 -14.51 -17.38 3.00
N GLY A 63 -13.88 -17.31 1.82
CA GLY A 63 -14.12 -18.24 0.71
C GLY A 63 -15.00 -17.69 -0.42
N ASN A 64 -15.60 -16.50 -0.24
CA ASN A 64 -16.43 -15.82 -1.24
C ASN A 64 -16.01 -14.34 -1.40
N THR A 65 -16.10 -13.80 -2.61
CA THR A 65 -15.86 -12.38 -2.91
C THR A 65 -17.15 -11.57 -3.04
N SER A 66 -18.32 -12.23 -3.12
CA SER A 66 -19.62 -11.59 -3.01
C SER A 66 -19.94 -11.32 -1.55
N VAL A 67 -19.44 -10.18 -1.06
CA VAL A 67 -19.61 -9.70 0.32
C VAL A 67 -20.38 -8.40 0.34
N ALA A 68 -21.07 -8.15 1.45
CA ALA A 68 -21.70 -6.86 1.71
C ALA A 68 -20.70 -5.93 2.41
N TRP A 69 -20.55 -4.73 1.86
CA TRP A 69 -19.73 -3.67 2.46
C TRP A 69 -20.59 -2.77 3.34
N GLY A 70 -20.07 -2.41 4.51
CA GLY A 70 -20.75 -1.52 5.43
C GLY A 70 -20.61 -0.05 4.99
N PRO A 71 -21.41 0.86 5.58
CA PRO A 71 -21.29 2.29 5.31
C PRO A 71 -19.88 2.84 5.59
N LYS A 72 -19.24 2.37 6.67
CA LYS A 72 -17.88 2.78 7.05
C LYS A 72 -16.87 2.49 5.94
N GLU A 73 -16.83 1.25 5.43
CA GLU A 73 -15.85 0.88 4.41
C GLU A 73 -16.11 1.60 3.07
N LEU A 74 -17.39 1.83 2.73
CA LEU A 74 -17.77 2.60 1.55
C LEU A 74 -17.35 4.06 1.66
N ASP A 75 -17.56 4.68 2.83
CA ASP A 75 -17.15 6.06 3.11
C ASP A 75 -15.62 6.21 3.06
N GLU A 76 -14.88 5.28 3.67
CA GLU A 76 -13.41 5.24 3.60
C GLU A 76 -12.92 5.14 2.15
N GLN A 77 -13.51 4.24 1.37
CA GLN A 77 -13.18 4.09 -0.05
C GLN A 77 -13.46 5.36 -0.85
N GLN A 78 -14.60 6.01 -0.60
CA GLN A 78 -14.96 7.24 -1.31
C GLN A 78 -14.00 8.38 -0.97
N LEU A 79 -13.65 8.56 0.31
CA LEU A 79 -12.69 9.57 0.75
C LEU A 79 -11.33 9.42 0.07
N VAL A 80 -10.81 8.19 -0.02
CA VAL A 80 -9.54 7.93 -0.71
C VAL A 80 -9.66 8.21 -2.21
N THR A 81 -10.78 7.81 -2.83
CA THR A 81 -11.02 8.00 -4.26
C THR A 81 -11.12 9.49 -4.62
N ASP A 82 -11.86 10.27 -3.83
CA ASP A 82 -12.02 11.72 -4.04
C ASP A 82 -10.69 12.46 -3.88
N ALA A 83 -9.90 12.11 -2.86
CA ALA A 83 -8.60 12.74 -2.66
C ALA A 83 -7.61 12.44 -3.79
N ILE A 84 -7.58 11.19 -4.28
CA ILE A 84 -6.71 10.80 -5.40
C ILE A 84 -7.14 11.55 -6.67
N THR A 85 -8.44 11.53 -7.00
CA THR A 85 -8.94 12.18 -8.21
C THR A 85 -8.72 13.69 -8.18
N ASN A 86 -8.98 14.36 -7.06
CA ASN A 86 -8.71 15.79 -6.86
C ASN A 86 -7.22 16.12 -7.01
N SER A 87 -6.33 15.30 -6.45
CA SER A 87 -4.89 15.51 -6.56
C SER A 87 -4.38 15.38 -8.00
N LEU A 88 -5.00 14.48 -8.79
CA LEU A 88 -4.64 14.22 -10.18
C LEU A 88 -5.11 15.32 -11.16
N GLN A 89 -6.17 16.08 -10.86
CA GLN A 89 -6.72 17.11 -11.77
C GLN A 89 -5.66 18.12 -12.28
N ARG A 90 -4.65 18.41 -11.46
CA ARG A 90 -3.57 19.35 -11.82
C ARG A 90 -2.63 18.79 -12.88
N VAL A 91 -2.45 17.48 -12.94
CA VAL A 91 -1.40 16.81 -13.74
C VAL A 91 -1.95 15.96 -14.89
N THR A 92 -3.27 15.74 -14.95
CA THR A 92 -3.93 14.87 -15.94
C THR A 92 -4.85 15.66 -16.88
N SER A 93 -4.91 15.25 -18.15
CA SER A 93 -5.80 15.82 -19.16
C SER A 93 -7.12 15.07 -19.25
N VAL A 94 -7.08 13.75 -19.06
CA VAL A 94 -8.23 12.85 -19.08
C VAL A 94 -8.12 11.93 -17.87
N LEU A 95 -9.23 11.74 -17.16
CA LEU A 95 -9.34 10.82 -16.05
C LEU A 95 -10.56 9.91 -16.24
N LYS A 96 -10.38 8.62 -16.03
CA LYS A 96 -11.43 7.60 -15.97
C LYS A 96 -11.36 6.94 -14.61
N VAL A 97 -12.51 6.84 -13.96
CA VAL A 97 -12.66 6.26 -12.61
C VAL A 97 -13.71 5.17 -12.73
N SER A 98 -13.40 3.95 -12.28
CA SER A 98 -14.37 2.86 -12.24
C SER A 98 -15.36 3.04 -11.09
N ASN A 99 -16.45 2.25 -11.08
CA ASN A 99 -17.18 2.02 -9.84
C ASN A 99 -16.29 1.22 -8.85
N PRO A 100 -16.49 1.37 -7.53
CA PRO A 100 -15.81 0.55 -6.54
C PRO A 100 -16.23 -0.92 -6.68
N TYR A 101 -15.29 -1.84 -6.50
CA TYR A 101 -15.53 -3.28 -6.56
C TYR A 101 -14.67 -4.04 -5.54
N THR A 102 -15.11 -5.25 -5.18
CA THR A 102 -14.35 -6.12 -4.26
C THR A 102 -13.11 -6.69 -4.94
N HIS A 103 -11.94 -6.41 -4.37
CA HIS A 103 -10.66 -6.95 -4.79
C HIS A 103 -10.05 -7.86 -3.70
N ARG A 104 -9.63 -9.07 -4.07
CA ARG A 104 -8.97 -10.00 -3.13
C ARG A 104 -7.46 -9.82 -3.13
N ALA A 105 -6.89 -9.56 -1.96
CA ALA A 105 -5.46 -9.52 -1.71
C ALA A 105 -5.08 -10.55 -0.63
N GLY A 106 -4.72 -11.75 -1.07
CA GLY A 106 -4.39 -12.86 -0.18
C GLY A 106 -5.60 -13.33 0.64
N SER A 107 -5.51 -13.21 1.97
CA SER A 107 -6.56 -13.56 2.94
C SER A 107 -7.51 -12.40 3.25
N LEU A 108 -7.39 -11.27 2.56
CA LEU A 108 -8.22 -10.08 2.76
C LEU A 108 -8.97 -9.72 1.47
N LEU A 109 -10.12 -9.09 1.68
CA LEU A 109 -10.88 -8.38 0.67
C LEU A 109 -10.73 -6.88 0.91
N HIS A 110 -10.68 -6.11 -0.17
CA HIS A 110 -10.60 -4.66 -0.18
C HIS A 110 -11.65 -4.08 -1.13
N LEU A 111 -12.15 -2.89 -0.85
CA LEU A 111 -12.77 -2.09 -1.90
C LEU A 111 -11.67 -1.50 -2.76
N ARG A 112 -11.88 -1.55 -4.08
CA ARG A 112 -10.94 -1.03 -5.05
C ARG A 112 -11.68 -0.19 -6.07
N THR A 113 -11.13 0.97 -6.37
CA THR A 113 -11.55 1.81 -7.50
C THR A 113 -10.34 2.01 -8.40
N ASP A 114 -10.47 1.60 -9.66
CA ASP A 114 -9.41 1.77 -10.66
C ASP A 114 -9.50 3.16 -11.26
N ILE A 115 -8.34 3.82 -11.35
CA ILE A 115 -8.22 5.18 -11.86
C ILE A 115 -7.17 5.16 -12.96
N ALA A 116 -7.54 5.60 -14.16
CA ALA A 116 -6.65 5.66 -15.30
C ALA A 116 -6.75 7.00 -16.01
N GLY A 117 -5.70 7.41 -16.70
CA GLY A 117 -5.73 8.70 -17.38
C GLY A 117 -4.55 8.96 -18.29
N ILE A 118 -4.53 10.19 -18.82
CA ILE A 118 -3.45 10.71 -19.65
C ILE A 118 -2.83 11.91 -18.93
N LEU A 119 -1.51 11.95 -18.87
CA LEU A 119 -0.73 13.06 -18.32
C LEU A 119 -0.79 14.29 -19.24
N LYS A 120 -0.75 15.50 -18.66
CA LYS A 120 -0.65 16.73 -19.44
C LYS A 120 0.71 16.80 -20.15
N ASN A 121 0.69 16.98 -21.47
CA ASN A 121 1.90 17.08 -22.31
C ASN A 121 2.88 18.15 -21.80
N GLY A 122 4.18 17.82 -21.80
CA GLY A 122 5.28 18.75 -21.54
C GLY A 122 5.45 19.22 -20.09
N LYS A 123 4.55 18.86 -19.15
CA LYS A 123 4.61 19.31 -17.75
C LYS A 123 4.59 18.18 -16.72
N ALA A 124 4.03 17.02 -17.05
CA ALA A 124 3.88 15.92 -16.11
C ALA A 124 4.90 14.81 -16.40
N THR A 125 5.79 14.58 -15.45
CA THR A 125 6.74 13.45 -15.42
C THR A 125 6.29 12.40 -14.42
N LEU A 126 6.98 11.26 -14.36
CA LEU A 126 6.81 10.27 -13.28
C LEU A 126 6.89 10.93 -11.89
N THR A 127 7.84 11.83 -11.68
CA THR A 127 8.00 12.55 -10.41
C THR A 127 6.79 13.42 -10.11
N THR A 128 6.24 14.11 -11.11
CA THR A 128 5.06 14.97 -10.94
C THR A 128 3.83 14.19 -10.50
N ILE A 129 3.55 13.05 -11.13
CA ILE A 129 2.39 12.23 -10.75
C ILE A 129 2.63 11.51 -9.41
N ALA A 130 3.83 10.99 -9.15
CA ALA A 130 4.15 10.36 -7.87
C ALA A 130 4.01 11.35 -6.70
N ALA A 131 4.49 12.59 -6.87
CA ALA A 131 4.35 13.65 -5.87
C ALA A 131 2.90 14.13 -5.69
N ALA A 132 2.07 14.06 -6.74
CA ALA A 132 0.64 14.36 -6.63
C ALA A 132 -0.12 13.27 -5.83
N LEU A 133 0.34 12.02 -5.89
CA LEU A 133 -0.33 10.88 -5.26
C LEU A 133 0.19 10.59 -3.85
N HIS A 134 1.49 10.72 -3.60
CA HIS A 134 2.09 10.27 -2.35
C HIS A 134 2.24 11.37 -1.28
N PRO A 135 1.94 11.06 0.00
CA PRO A 135 1.15 9.92 0.46
C PRO A 135 -0.34 10.09 0.14
N THR A 136 -1.00 9.00 -0.25
CA THR A 136 -2.46 8.97 -0.38
C THR A 136 -3.11 9.01 1.01
N PRO A 137 -4.39 9.38 1.14
CA PRO A 137 -5.07 9.30 2.44
C PRO A 137 -5.15 7.89 3.01
N ALA A 138 -5.07 6.85 2.17
CA ALA A 138 -5.09 5.44 2.60
C ALA A 138 -3.96 5.09 3.58
N VAL A 139 -2.84 5.81 3.52
CA VAL A 139 -1.68 5.56 4.41
C VAL A 139 -1.31 6.74 5.31
N CYS A 140 -2.00 7.86 5.15
CA CYS A 140 -1.80 9.09 5.92
C CYS A 140 -3.13 9.56 6.49
N GLY A 141 -3.88 10.36 5.73
CA GLY A 141 -5.21 10.83 6.08
C GLY A 141 -5.58 12.11 5.33
N THR A 142 -6.70 12.74 5.69
CA THR A 142 -7.17 14.01 5.11
C THR A 142 -7.70 14.92 6.22
N PRO A 143 -7.30 16.21 6.28
CA PRO A 143 -6.29 16.89 5.46
C PRO A 143 -4.87 16.34 5.67
N GLN A 144 -4.12 16.16 4.58
CA GLN A 144 -2.84 15.43 4.58
C GLN A 144 -1.80 15.98 5.59
N LYS A 145 -1.65 17.31 5.65
CA LYS A 145 -0.69 17.95 6.57
C LYS A 145 -1.00 17.63 8.04
N PHE A 146 -2.26 17.80 8.41
CA PHE A 146 -2.73 17.53 9.78
C PHE A 146 -2.60 16.04 10.13
N ALA A 147 -3.02 15.15 9.22
CA ALA A 147 -2.89 13.71 9.44
C ALA A 147 -1.42 13.30 9.61
N LYS A 148 -0.50 13.87 8.81
CA LYS A 148 0.93 13.61 8.91
C LYS A 148 1.51 14.07 10.25
N GLU A 149 1.15 15.28 10.70
CA GLU A 149 1.56 15.81 12.02
C GLU A 149 1.04 14.92 13.16
N PHE A 150 -0.25 14.56 13.13
CA PHE A 150 -0.84 13.65 14.10
C PHE A 150 -0.11 12.30 14.15
N ILE A 151 0.20 11.69 13.01
CA ILE A 151 0.95 10.43 12.93
C ILE A 151 2.32 10.56 13.62
N TYR A 152 3.09 11.62 13.29
CA TYR A 152 4.40 11.85 13.89
C TYR A 152 4.35 12.04 15.41
N GLU A 153 3.32 12.71 15.91
CA GLU A 153 3.17 12.99 17.34
C GLU A 153 2.72 11.77 18.14
N ASN A 154 2.03 10.80 17.53
CA ASN A 154 1.31 9.75 18.26
C ASN A 154 1.86 8.32 18.07
N GLU A 155 2.58 8.01 16.99
CA GLU A 155 3.02 6.61 16.75
C GLU A 155 4.19 6.17 17.62
N GLY A 156 5.06 7.10 18.03
CA GLY A 156 6.21 6.79 18.90
C GLY A 156 7.33 5.97 18.24
N TYR A 157 7.33 5.83 16.91
CA TYR A 157 8.42 5.21 16.13
C TYR A 157 8.55 5.88 14.75
N ASP A 158 9.71 5.69 14.10
CA ASP A 158 9.93 6.11 12.72
C ASP A 158 9.42 5.02 11.75
N ARG A 159 8.50 5.39 10.84
CA ARG A 159 8.02 4.48 9.80
C ARG A 159 9.12 4.08 8.81
N GLU A 160 10.22 4.83 8.72
CA GLU A 160 11.29 4.61 7.77
C GLU A 160 10.75 4.52 6.32
N PHE A 161 10.80 3.33 5.70
CA PHE A 161 10.25 3.11 4.35
C PHE A 161 8.78 2.65 4.36
N TYR A 162 8.20 2.29 5.51
CA TYR A 162 6.81 1.89 5.62
C TYR A 162 5.88 3.05 5.19
N THR A 163 4.85 2.76 4.41
CA THR A 163 3.94 3.73 3.77
C THR A 163 4.56 4.67 2.74
N GLY A 164 5.87 4.54 2.48
CA GLY A 164 6.54 5.12 1.30
C GLY A 164 6.12 4.44 0.00
N PHE A 165 6.95 4.53 -1.04
CA PHE A 165 6.73 3.79 -2.27
C PHE A 165 8.05 3.32 -2.88
N LEU A 166 7.98 2.28 -3.71
CA LEU A 166 9.12 1.70 -4.41
C LEU A 166 8.66 1.09 -5.73
N GLY A 167 9.62 0.74 -6.59
CA GLY A 167 9.32 -0.04 -7.78
C GLY A 167 10.28 0.19 -8.95
N PRO A 168 10.18 -0.63 -10.01
CA PRO A 168 11.02 -0.47 -11.19
C PRO A 168 10.68 0.80 -11.95
N ILE A 169 11.73 1.50 -12.39
CA ILE A 169 11.69 2.64 -13.29
C ILE A 169 12.57 2.31 -14.49
N GLN A 170 12.03 2.49 -15.69
CA GLN A 170 12.69 2.20 -16.95
C GLN A 170 12.63 3.42 -17.86
N GLU A 171 13.49 3.45 -18.89
CA GLU A 171 13.43 4.45 -19.96
C GLU A 171 13.39 5.90 -19.42
N ASN A 172 14.22 6.20 -18.41
CA ASN A 172 14.25 7.50 -17.72
C ASN A 172 12.88 7.96 -17.18
N GLY A 173 12.02 7.01 -16.79
CA GLY A 173 10.69 7.28 -16.24
C GLY A 173 9.56 7.32 -17.25
N ALA A 174 9.82 7.03 -18.54
CA ALA A 174 8.74 6.84 -19.52
C ALA A 174 7.90 5.60 -19.19
N THR A 175 8.49 4.58 -18.57
CA THR A 175 7.78 3.39 -18.09
C THR A 175 8.14 3.13 -16.64
N ALA A 176 7.15 3.01 -15.75
CA ALA A 176 7.38 2.76 -14.34
C ALA A 176 6.21 2.02 -13.69
N SER A 177 6.50 1.25 -12.65
CA SER A 177 5.48 0.65 -11.77
C SER A 177 5.89 0.93 -10.34
N LEU A 178 5.23 1.87 -9.68
CA LEU A 178 5.47 2.24 -8.29
C LEU A 178 4.33 1.72 -7.41
N MET A 179 4.69 1.11 -6.30
CA MET A 179 3.80 0.49 -5.34
C MET A 179 3.97 1.15 -3.98
N VAL A 180 2.87 1.29 -3.24
CA VAL A 180 2.92 1.76 -1.85
C VAL A 180 3.56 0.68 -0.99
N ASN A 181 4.50 1.05 -0.13
CA ASN A 181 5.23 0.11 0.70
C ASN A 181 4.40 -0.34 1.91
N LEU A 182 3.60 -1.40 1.71
CA LEU A 182 2.73 -2.01 2.70
C LEU A 182 3.02 -3.50 2.82
N ARG A 183 2.51 -4.12 3.90
CA ARG A 183 2.72 -5.55 4.20
C ARG A 183 4.21 -5.90 4.10
N CYS A 184 5.01 -5.11 4.78
CA CYS A 184 6.46 -5.12 4.71
C CYS A 184 7.07 -5.35 6.08
N MET A 185 8.35 -5.72 6.06
CA MET A 185 9.16 -5.85 7.25
C MET A 185 10.59 -5.42 6.97
N LYS A 186 11.25 -4.97 8.03
CA LYS A 186 12.67 -4.71 8.09
C LYS A 186 13.33 -5.80 8.92
N ILE A 187 14.40 -6.40 8.41
CA ILE A 187 15.19 -7.40 9.12
C ILE A 187 16.56 -6.81 9.38
N GLU A 188 16.92 -6.73 10.66
CA GLU A 188 18.23 -6.29 11.13
C GLU A 188 18.72 -7.28 12.19
N ASN A 189 19.92 -7.83 11.98
CA ASN A 189 20.45 -8.92 12.78
C ASN A 189 19.44 -10.08 12.82
N ASN A 190 19.05 -10.52 14.01
CA ASN A 190 18.04 -11.56 14.25
C ASN A 190 16.68 -10.98 14.64
N THR A 191 16.36 -9.76 14.21
CA THR A 191 15.08 -9.11 14.51
C THR A 191 14.35 -8.69 13.24
N ALA A 192 13.15 -9.24 13.04
CA ALA A 192 12.20 -8.74 12.08
C ALA A 192 11.24 -7.74 12.75
N ARG A 193 11.13 -6.52 12.20
CA ARG A 193 10.10 -5.55 12.53
C ARG A 193 9.05 -5.57 11.43
N ILE A 194 7.82 -5.97 11.74
CA ILE A 194 6.69 -5.97 10.81
C ILE A 194 5.94 -4.66 10.97
N PHE A 195 5.63 -4.00 9.85
CA PHE A 195 4.88 -2.74 9.84
C PHE A 195 3.45 -2.97 9.33
N VAL A 196 2.47 -2.53 10.10
CA VAL A 196 1.04 -2.61 9.80
C VAL A 196 0.30 -1.39 10.35
N GLY A 197 -0.84 -1.08 9.75
CA GLY A 197 -1.66 0.06 10.12
C GLY A 197 -3.08 -0.10 9.58
N GLY A 198 -3.99 0.74 10.08
CA GLY A 198 -5.39 0.84 9.70
C GLY A 198 -5.78 2.30 9.49
N GLY A 199 -6.83 2.53 8.71
CA GLY A 199 -7.43 3.86 8.58
C GLY A 199 -8.34 4.12 9.78
N ILE A 200 -8.24 5.29 10.40
CA ILE A 200 -9.08 5.66 11.54
C ILE A 200 -10.08 6.72 11.10
N THR A 201 -11.36 6.46 11.32
CA THR A 201 -12.45 7.41 11.07
C THR A 201 -13.29 7.59 12.33
N ILE A 202 -14.25 8.52 12.30
CA ILE A 202 -15.20 8.71 13.42
C ILE A 202 -16.05 7.45 13.70
N GLY A 203 -16.20 6.56 12.71
CA GLY A 203 -16.92 5.29 12.86
C GLY A 203 -16.05 4.13 13.38
N SER A 204 -14.74 4.34 13.53
CA SER A 204 -13.81 3.29 13.96
C SER A 204 -14.04 2.87 15.42
N GLN A 205 -14.02 1.56 15.66
CA GLN A 205 -14.00 0.97 16.99
C GLN A 205 -12.58 0.47 17.30
N PRO A 206 -11.93 0.91 18.39
CA PRO A 206 -10.53 0.56 18.67
C PRO A 206 -10.20 -0.95 18.63
N SER A 207 -11.13 -1.80 19.10
CA SER A 207 -10.98 -3.26 19.05
C SER A 207 -10.91 -3.81 17.63
N ASP A 208 -11.69 -3.24 16.73
CA ASP A 208 -11.84 -3.71 15.36
C ASP A 208 -10.63 -3.29 14.54
N GLU A 209 -10.14 -2.07 14.75
CA GLU A 209 -8.91 -1.57 14.14
C GLU A 209 -7.70 -2.38 14.60
N TRP A 210 -7.63 -2.72 15.89
CA TRP A 210 -6.61 -3.63 16.40
C TRP A 210 -6.67 -4.99 15.69
N GLN A 211 -7.86 -5.60 15.60
CA GLN A 211 -8.03 -6.88 14.92
C GLN A 211 -7.67 -6.80 13.42
N GLU A 212 -7.98 -5.68 12.75
CA GLU A 212 -7.58 -5.44 11.37
C GLU A 212 -6.06 -5.43 11.21
N THR A 213 -5.33 -4.74 12.10
CA THR A 213 -3.85 -4.75 12.06
C THR A 213 -3.27 -6.15 12.28
N GLN A 214 -3.86 -6.95 13.20
CA GLN A 214 -3.49 -8.35 13.41
C GLN A 214 -3.69 -9.19 12.15
N ASN A 215 -4.81 -9.00 11.44
CA ASN A 215 -5.11 -9.70 10.19
C ASN A 215 -4.12 -9.30 9.08
N LYS A 216 -3.80 -8.01 8.94
CA LYS A 216 -2.81 -7.52 7.97
C LYS A 216 -1.40 -8.09 8.25
N MET A 217 -1.03 -8.20 9.53
CA MET A 217 0.27 -8.71 9.98
C MET A 217 0.53 -10.15 9.55
N GLN A 218 -0.54 -10.96 9.42
CA GLN A 218 -0.43 -12.37 9.01
C GLN A 218 0.30 -12.55 7.67
N THR A 219 0.23 -11.55 6.77
CA THR A 219 0.91 -11.60 5.47
C THR A 219 2.42 -11.81 5.61
N MET A 220 3.06 -11.13 6.57
CA MET A 220 4.50 -11.26 6.84
C MET A 220 4.79 -12.33 7.90
N LEU A 221 3.93 -12.51 8.91
CA LEU A 221 4.11 -13.58 9.90
C LEU A 221 4.14 -14.96 9.27
N GLN A 222 3.31 -15.25 8.27
CA GLN A 222 3.37 -16.54 7.58
C GLN A 222 4.72 -16.76 6.88
N VAL A 223 5.38 -15.70 6.40
CA VAL A 223 6.71 -15.79 5.80
C VAL A 223 7.72 -16.15 6.88
N LEU A 224 7.64 -15.49 8.04
CA LEU A 224 8.57 -15.66 9.15
C LEU A 224 8.35 -16.92 9.99
N ARG A 225 7.15 -17.52 10.03
CA ARG A 225 6.80 -18.62 10.94
C ARG A 225 7.86 -19.71 11.11
N PRO A 226 8.52 -20.22 10.05
CA PRO A 226 9.54 -21.25 10.20
C PRO A 226 10.91 -20.76 10.72
N MET A 227 11.08 -19.45 10.87
CA MET A 227 12.30 -18.77 11.34
C MET A 227 12.11 -18.13 12.73
N LEU A 228 10.89 -18.17 13.28
CA LEU A 228 10.56 -17.74 14.64
C LEU A 228 10.89 -18.88 15.61
#